data_AF-A0A3M2C866-F1
#
_entry.id   AF-A0A3M2C866-F1
#
_cell.length_a   1.000
_cell.length_b   1.000
_cell.length_c   1.000
_cell.angle_alpha   90.00
_cell.angle_beta   90.00
_cell.angle_gamma   90.00
#
_symmetry.space_group_name_H-M   'P 1'
#
loop_
_entity.id
_entity.type
_entity.pdbx_description
1 polymer ?
#
loop_
_entity_poly.entity_id
_entity_poly.type
_entity_poly.pdbx_seq_one_letter_code
_entity_poly.pdbx_strand_id
1 'polypeptide(L)'
;MRTVAIVNQKGGCGKTTTAINLAGVLARFGERVLLVDLDPQGHCAAGLAVPEEQIETHIGDAMLAAGDPGAEPVDEGRLLWRIRKNLDLAPSAMALAGLEAARGGLADAPDRDERLARVLSRYADRYSACLIDCPPSIGLLTYNALRAADEVLIPVETGFFALHGAGRQVQTLRALAKRAGSDTPFRLLVTMHDENSSLGNELLAELKRRFGDRVAPVVVRLDRRLKDAASMGQPVIEYAPASIGAQDYSDLAAWFLGRPLIAEEPPAYSDDEPVTRPMPLGPARPTAAPTRPGSAPIAVLEPPAPAAPAEPRQADPIMTRAAELALRARTLLRKGEALQERLRRDPDVARVTAGPVGGPEETDAGVRFRHAAGPAQTVAVAGDFNGWSPEAGAMRYNPTSGLHECVARIPPGRCEYRLVVDGVWRPDPGNPSTSVNPHGETNSVLVVTGPSRIMCEGAD
;
A
#
# COMPACT_ATOMS: atom_id res chain seq x y z
N MET A 1 2.50 13.37 20.30
CA MET A 1 1.73 12.52 19.38
C MET A 1 2.67 11.52 18.71
N ARG A 2 2.38 10.21 18.77
CA ARG A 2 3.10 9.18 18.00
C ARG A 2 2.43 9.01 16.64
N THR A 3 3.15 9.23 15.56
CA THR A 3 2.62 9.26 14.19
C THR A 3 3.08 8.06 13.39
N VAL A 4 2.14 7.33 12.79
CA VAL A 4 2.42 6.14 11.96
C VAL A 4 1.82 6.28 10.58
N ALA A 5 2.67 6.14 9.56
CA ALA A 5 2.25 6.10 8.17
C ALA A 5 1.98 4.65 7.73
N ILE A 6 0.81 4.40 7.15
CA ILE A 6 0.39 3.09 6.67
C ILE A 6 0.58 3.06 5.15
N VAL A 7 1.66 2.44 4.68
CA VAL A 7 2.13 2.59 3.29
C VAL A 7 2.26 1.26 2.58
N ASN A 8 1.73 1.19 1.36
CA ASN A 8 1.98 0.11 0.41
C ASN A 8 1.54 0.51 -1.01
N GLN A 9 2.42 0.28 -1.99
CA GLN A 9 2.17 0.49 -3.42
C GLN A 9 1.04 -0.39 -3.98
N LYS A 10 0.78 -1.55 -3.37
CA LYS A 10 -0.27 -2.46 -3.83
C LYS A 10 -1.65 -1.96 -3.39
N GLY A 11 -2.56 -1.79 -4.35
CA GLY A 11 -3.98 -1.62 -4.06
C GLY A 11 -4.55 -2.87 -3.37
N GLY A 12 -5.47 -2.70 -2.43
CA GLY A 12 -6.17 -3.83 -1.81
C GLY A 12 -5.39 -4.66 -0.77
N CYS A 13 -4.23 -4.20 -0.29
CA CYS A 13 -3.45 -4.88 0.76
C CYS A 13 -3.91 -4.56 2.20
N GLY A 14 -4.98 -3.78 2.36
CA GLY A 14 -5.59 -3.49 3.65
C GLY A 14 -5.06 -2.24 4.37
N LYS A 15 -4.51 -1.24 3.64
CA LYS A 15 -4.07 0.04 4.24
C LYS A 15 -5.18 0.77 4.97
N THR A 16 -6.21 1.21 4.25
CA THR A 16 -7.39 1.89 4.81
C THR A 16 -8.09 1.04 5.87
N THR A 17 -8.23 -0.27 5.62
CA THR A 17 -8.79 -1.20 6.60
C THR A 17 -7.96 -1.21 7.89
N THR A 18 -6.63 -1.22 7.79
CA THR A 18 -5.74 -1.15 8.96
C THR A 18 -5.88 0.21 9.65
N ALA A 19 -5.90 1.30 8.89
CA ALA A 19 -5.98 2.66 9.42
C ALA A 19 -7.27 2.87 10.23
N ILE A 20 -8.43 2.55 9.65
CA ILE A 20 -9.74 2.67 10.30
C ILE A 20 -9.81 1.82 11.56
N ASN A 21 -9.44 0.53 11.47
CA ASN A 21 -9.68 -0.40 12.57
C ASN A 21 -8.68 -0.22 13.71
N LEU A 22 -7.40 0.03 13.40
CA LEU A 22 -6.42 0.36 14.43
C LEU A 22 -6.79 1.68 15.13
N ALA A 23 -7.26 2.69 14.39
CA ALA A 23 -7.72 3.95 14.97
C ALA A 23 -8.92 3.74 15.91
N GLY A 24 -9.92 2.99 15.47
CA GLY A 24 -11.12 2.68 16.26
C GLY A 24 -10.79 1.94 17.55
N VAL A 25 -9.93 0.93 17.49
CA VAL A 25 -9.49 0.19 18.67
C VAL A 25 -8.65 1.05 19.62
N LEU A 26 -7.70 1.85 19.10
CA LEU A 26 -6.91 2.76 19.94
C LEU A 26 -7.82 3.78 20.67
N ALA A 27 -8.79 4.34 19.97
CA ALA A 27 -9.79 5.24 20.55
C ALA A 27 -10.62 4.54 21.64
N ARG A 28 -11.00 3.27 21.39
CA ARG A 28 -11.68 2.40 22.36
C ARG A 28 -10.82 2.14 23.60
N PHE A 29 -9.51 2.03 23.44
CA PHE A 29 -8.53 1.89 24.52
C PHE A 29 -8.26 3.21 25.27
N GLY A 30 -8.96 4.29 24.90
CA GLY A 30 -8.89 5.60 25.55
C GLY A 30 -7.85 6.56 24.96
N GLU A 31 -7.16 6.16 23.89
CA GLU A 31 -6.19 7.03 23.22
C GLU A 31 -6.88 8.10 22.40
N ARG A 32 -6.34 9.32 22.38
CA ARG A 32 -6.84 10.39 21.52
C ARG A 32 -6.18 10.24 20.15
N VAL A 33 -6.95 9.75 19.18
CA VAL A 33 -6.45 9.36 17.86
C VAL A 33 -6.88 10.37 16.81
N LEU A 34 -5.92 10.83 16.01
CA LEU A 34 -6.17 11.48 14.73
C LEU A 34 -5.94 10.48 13.61
N LEU A 35 -6.96 10.24 12.79
CA LEU A 35 -6.83 9.53 11.52
C LEU A 35 -6.71 10.57 10.40
N VAL A 36 -5.68 10.46 9.57
CA VAL A 36 -5.48 11.32 8.41
C VAL A 36 -5.60 10.48 7.16
N ASP A 37 -6.52 10.84 6.26
CA ASP A 37 -6.63 10.24 4.94
C ASP A 37 -5.81 11.07 3.94
N LEU A 38 -4.78 10.47 3.32
CA LEU A 38 -4.04 11.09 2.23
C LEU A 38 -4.33 10.43 0.88
N ASP A 39 -5.19 9.42 0.82
CA ASP A 39 -5.58 8.82 -0.45
C ASP A 39 -6.64 9.72 -1.09
N PRO A 40 -6.41 10.30 -2.29
CA PRO A 40 -7.41 11.13 -2.96
C PRO A 40 -8.74 10.41 -3.22
N GLN A 41 -8.81 9.09 -3.08
CA GLN A 41 -10.06 8.31 -3.15
C GLN A 41 -10.95 8.42 -1.90
N GLY A 42 -10.49 9.01 -0.80
CA GLY A 42 -11.34 9.30 0.37
C GLY A 42 -11.90 8.05 1.08
N HIS A 43 -11.20 6.91 1.00
CA HIS A 43 -11.73 5.65 1.52
C HIS A 43 -11.91 5.64 3.04
N CYS A 44 -11.20 6.47 3.81
CA CYS A 44 -11.45 6.59 5.25
C CYS A 44 -12.79 7.26 5.53
N ALA A 45 -13.12 8.34 4.80
CA ALA A 45 -14.39 9.04 4.94
C ALA A 45 -15.56 8.10 4.62
N ALA A 46 -15.49 7.40 3.48
CA ALA A 46 -16.50 6.42 3.09
C ALA A 46 -16.64 5.29 4.12
N GLY A 47 -15.51 4.72 4.58
CA GLY A 47 -15.51 3.63 5.56
C GLY A 47 -15.94 4.01 6.98
N LEU A 48 -16.10 5.30 7.26
CA LEU A 48 -16.51 5.86 8.54
C LEU A 48 -17.81 6.69 8.45
N ALA A 49 -18.58 6.52 7.37
CA ALA A 49 -19.84 7.23 7.11
C ALA A 49 -19.75 8.76 7.21
N VAL A 50 -18.61 9.35 6.80
CA VAL A 50 -18.51 10.79 6.58
C VAL A 50 -19.06 11.10 5.19
N PRO A 51 -20.10 11.96 5.05
CA PRO A 51 -20.67 12.30 3.76
C PRO A 51 -19.70 13.12 2.93
N GLU A 52 -19.22 12.58 1.81
CA GLU A 52 -18.19 13.21 0.98
C GLU A 52 -18.62 14.60 0.49
N GLU A 53 -19.89 14.77 0.15
CA GLU A 53 -20.47 16.03 -0.31
C GLU A 53 -20.49 17.13 0.76
N GLN A 54 -20.28 16.79 2.04
CA GLN A 54 -20.21 17.74 3.15
C GLN A 54 -18.76 18.09 3.51
N ILE A 55 -17.77 17.46 2.87
CA ILE A 55 -16.35 17.75 3.10
C ILE A 55 -16.00 19.04 2.34
N GLU A 56 -16.23 20.19 2.97
CA GLU A 56 -15.86 21.50 2.42
C GLU A 56 -14.36 21.79 2.50
N THR A 57 -13.67 21.15 3.45
CA THR A 57 -12.25 21.38 3.72
C THR A 57 -11.59 20.06 4.02
N HIS A 58 -10.50 19.78 3.32
CA HIS A 58 -9.78 18.52 3.41
C HIS A 58 -8.31 18.73 3.77
N ILE A 59 -7.58 17.64 4.04
CA ILE A 59 -6.17 17.69 4.44
C ILE A 59 -5.28 18.44 3.44
N GLY A 60 -5.65 18.42 2.16
CA GLY A 60 -4.93 19.12 1.09
C GLY A 60 -4.95 20.63 1.28
N ASP A 61 -6.10 21.20 1.66
CA ASP A 61 -6.23 22.63 1.96
C ASP A 61 -5.34 23.02 3.14
N ALA A 62 -5.33 22.19 4.19
CA ALA A 62 -4.48 22.39 5.35
C ALA A 62 -2.99 22.34 4.98
N MET A 63 -2.60 21.41 4.10
CA MET A 63 -1.23 21.30 3.60
C MET A 63 -0.82 22.50 2.74
N LEU A 64 -1.74 23.05 1.93
CA LEU A 64 -1.48 24.28 1.17
C LEU A 64 -1.29 25.48 2.10
N ALA A 65 -2.21 25.69 3.04
CA ALA A 65 -2.14 26.78 4.02
C ALA A 65 -0.88 26.69 4.90
N ALA A 66 -0.43 25.48 5.26
CA ALA A 66 0.80 25.29 6.05
C ALA A 66 2.10 25.68 5.31
N GLY A 67 2.06 25.79 3.98
CA GLY A 67 3.19 26.22 3.16
C GLY A 67 3.19 27.72 2.82
N ASP A 68 2.14 28.45 3.19
CA ASP A 68 2.02 29.89 2.93
C ASP A 68 2.14 30.68 4.26
N PRO A 69 3.25 31.43 4.47
CA PRO A 69 3.45 32.22 5.69
C PRO A 69 2.40 33.31 5.92
N GLY A 70 1.66 33.73 4.89
CA GLY A 70 0.60 34.73 4.97
C GLY A 70 -0.81 34.14 5.04
N ALA A 71 -0.97 32.83 4.91
CA ALA A 71 -2.27 32.18 4.98
C ALA A 71 -2.68 31.96 6.43
N GLU A 72 -3.95 32.29 6.73
CA GLU A 72 -4.56 31.88 7.99
C GLU A 72 -4.63 30.35 8.08
N PRO A 73 -4.38 29.76 9.26
CA PRO A 73 -4.65 28.36 9.51
C PRO A 73 -6.07 27.98 9.10
N VAL A 74 -6.20 26.82 8.45
CA VAL A 74 -7.51 26.21 8.21
C VAL A 74 -8.24 26.02 9.54
N ASP A 75 -9.51 26.40 9.57
CA ASP A 75 -10.40 26.20 10.72
C ASP A 75 -10.52 24.71 11.07
N GLU A 76 -10.17 24.37 12.31
CA GLU A 76 -10.17 22.99 12.80
C GLU A 76 -11.57 22.36 12.77
N GLY A 77 -12.63 23.13 13.08
CA GLY A 77 -14.01 22.68 13.06
C GLY A 77 -14.50 22.31 11.65
N ARG A 78 -13.88 22.89 10.62
CA ARG A 78 -14.15 22.58 9.20
C ARG A 78 -13.31 21.42 8.68
N LEU A 79 -12.08 21.28 9.17
CA LEU A 79 -11.16 20.21 8.74
C LEU A 79 -11.46 18.88 9.43
N LEU A 80 -11.74 18.89 10.73
CA LEU A 80 -11.82 17.67 11.53
C LEU A 80 -13.26 17.20 11.72
N TRP A 81 -13.47 15.93 11.38
CA TRP A 81 -14.70 15.20 11.61
C TRP A 81 -14.58 14.37 12.87
N ARG A 82 -15.46 14.61 13.85
CA ARG A 82 -15.59 13.70 14.99
C ARG A 82 -16.25 12.44 14.47
N ILE A 83 -15.59 11.30 14.63
CA ILE A 83 -16.15 9.99 14.22
C ILE A 83 -16.79 9.32 15.43
N ARG A 84 -16.04 9.31 16.55
CA ARG A 84 -16.44 8.78 17.85
C ARG A 84 -15.67 9.51 18.95
N LYS A 85 -15.98 9.20 20.21
CA LYS A 85 -15.16 9.65 21.34
C LYS A 85 -13.70 9.22 21.14
N ASN A 86 -12.80 10.20 21.26
CA ASN A 86 -11.36 10.05 21.07
C ASN A 86 -10.89 9.67 19.64
N LEU A 87 -11.76 9.70 18.63
CA LEU A 87 -11.38 9.49 17.23
C LEU A 87 -11.87 10.64 16.36
N ASP A 88 -10.91 11.41 15.83
CA ASP A 88 -11.14 12.47 14.86
C ASP A 88 -10.53 12.06 13.51
N LEU A 89 -11.19 12.40 12.40
CA LEU A 89 -10.72 12.19 11.02
C LEU A 89 -10.41 13.53 10.36
N ALA A 90 -9.23 13.66 9.77
CA ALA A 90 -8.91 14.67 8.76
C ALA A 90 -9.04 14.00 7.38
N PRO A 91 -10.14 14.24 6.65
CA PRO A 91 -10.43 13.54 5.42
C PRO A 91 -9.59 14.08 4.24
N SER A 92 -9.50 13.29 3.18
CA SER A 92 -9.04 13.70 1.86
C SER A 92 -10.23 14.06 0.96
N ALA A 93 -9.93 14.55 -0.23
CA ALA A 93 -10.88 14.74 -1.31
C ALA A 93 -10.18 14.49 -2.65
N MET A 94 -10.94 14.25 -3.73
CA MET A 94 -10.37 14.04 -5.07
C MET A 94 -9.43 15.18 -5.52
N ALA A 95 -9.68 16.41 -5.07
CA ALA A 95 -8.83 17.58 -5.36
C ALA A 95 -7.38 17.41 -4.89
N LEU A 96 -7.12 16.55 -3.89
CA LEU A 96 -5.78 16.21 -3.40
C LEU A 96 -4.89 15.62 -4.51
N ALA A 97 -5.47 14.89 -5.49
CA ALA A 97 -4.71 14.38 -6.63
C ALA A 97 -4.13 15.51 -7.50
N GLY A 98 -4.84 16.63 -7.63
CA GLY A 98 -4.37 17.82 -8.35
C GLY A 98 -3.23 18.52 -7.64
N LEU A 99 -3.11 18.39 -6.31
CA LEU A 99 -2.01 18.96 -5.54
C LEU A 99 -0.69 18.19 -5.76
N GLU A 100 -0.78 16.87 -5.98
CA GLU A 100 0.36 16.00 -6.27
C GLU A 100 0.84 16.09 -7.73
N ALA A 101 -0.04 16.47 -8.66
CA ALA A 101 0.26 16.53 -10.09
C ALA A 101 1.46 17.46 -10.42
N ALA A 102 2.14 17.20 -11.54
CA ALA A 102 3.21 18.08 -12.01
C ALA A 102 2.65 19.50 -12.27
N ARG A 103 3.20 20.51 -11.59
CA ARG A 103 2.69 21.90 -11.50
C ARG A 103 1.47 22.12 -10.59
N GLY A 104 1.13 21.16 -9.74
CA GLY A 104 0.17 21.33 -8.66
C GLY A 104 0.71 22.22 -7.56
N GLY A 105 -0.19 22.82 -6.75
CA GLY A 105 0.18 23.76 -5.68
C GLY A 105 1.12 23.21 -4.61
N LEU A 106 1.28 21.89 -4.53
CA LEU A 106 2.27 21.22 -3.69
C LEU A 106 3.58 20.92 -4.47
N ALA A 107 3.50 20.53 -5.74
CA ALA A 107 4.65 20.06 -6.51
C ALA A 107 5.74 21.13 -6.74
N ASP A 108 5.35 22.39 -6.91
CA ASP A 108 6.27 23.50 -7.16
C ASP A 108 6.82 24.14 -5.87
N ALA A 109 6.35 23.69 -4.71
CA ALA A 109 6.74 24.29 -3.44
C ALA A 109 8.16 23.86 -2.99
N PRO A 110 8.95 24.77 -2.41
CA PRO A 110 10.29 24.46 -1.91
C PRO A 110 10.27 23.51 -0.69
N ASP A 111 9.16 23.47 0.04
CA ASP A 111 8.90 22.69 1.25
C ASP A 111 7.88 21.56 1.04
N ARG A 112 7.67 21.18 -0.22
CA ARG A 112 6.59 20.33 -0.69
C ARG A 112 6.42 19.00 0.03
N ASP A 113 7.48 18.45 0.61
CA ASP A 113 7.52 17.16 1.31
C ASP A 113 7.44 17.29 2.85
N GLU A 114 7.27 18.51 3.39
CA GLU A 114 7.17 18.78 4.83
C GLU A 114 5.81 19.33 5.27
N ARG A 115 4.92 19.63 4.31
CA ARG A 115 3.67 20.34 4.58
C ARG A 115 2.76 19.58 5.52
N LEU A 116 2.66 18.26 5.38
CA LEU A 116 1.89 17.46 6.32
C LEU A 116 2.48 17.51 7.74
N ALA A 117 3.81 17.41 7.88
CA ALA A 117 4.45 17.50 9.20
C ALA A 117 4.14 18.83 9.89
N ARG A 118 4.08 19.94 9.14
CA ARG A 118 3.67 21.25 9.66
C ARG A 118 2.19 21.34 10.02
N VAL A 119 1.32 20.65 9.29
CA VAL A 119 -0.09 20.53 9.68
C VAL A 119 -0.20 19.77 11.00
N LEU A 120 0.45 18.61 11.10
CA LEU A 120 0.38 17.73 12.27
C LEU A 120 1.00 18.33 13.54
N SER A 121 2.03 19.17 13.42
CA SER A 121 2.64 19.82 14.58
C SER A 121 1.67 20.71 15.34
N ARG A 122 0.67 21.29 14.67
CA ARG A 122 -0.40 22.10 15.28
C ARG A 122 -1.34 21.29 16.17
N TYR A 123 -1.42 19.97 15.95
CA TYR A 123 -2.31 19.06 16.66
C TYR A 123 -1.57 18.16 17.66
N ALA A 124 -0.25 18.31 17.81
CA ALA A 124 0.61 17.39 18.55
C ALA A 124 0.26 17.26 20.05
N ASP A 125 -0.28 18.32 20.66
CA ASP A 125 -0.69 18.34 22.07
C ASP A 125 -2.08 17.74 22.30
N ARG A 126 -2.87 17.60 21.24
CA ARG A 126 -4.27 17.19 21.31
C ARG A 126 -4.44 15.69 21.18
N TYR A 127 -3.62 15.05 20.36
CA TYR A 127 -3.69 13.61 20.09
C TYR A 127 -2.48 12.87 20.67
N SER A 128 -2.72 11.69 21.23
CA SER A 128 -1.65 10.79 21.64
C SER A 128 -1.12 9.98 20.47
N ALA A 129 -1.98 9.63 19.50
CA ALA A 129 -1.61 8.89 18.29
C ALA A 129 -2.15 9.54 17.01
N CYS A 130 -1.39 9.45 15.92
CA CYS A 130 -1.82 9.82 14.58
C CYS A 130 -1.57 8.66 13.62
N LEU A 131 -2.60 8.23 12.88
CA LEU A 131 -2.47 7.24 11.82
C LEU A 131 -2.70 7.92 10.48
N ILE A 132 -1.80 7.70 9.52
CA ILE A 132 -1.88 8.28 8.18
C ILE A 132 -2.15 7.15 7.18
N ASP A 133 -3.33 7.16 6.56
CA ASP A 133 -3.65 6.27 5.44
C ASP A 133 -3.09 6.84 4.14
N CYS A 134 -2.13 6.14 3.53
CA CYS A 134 -1.43 6.64 2.35
C CYS A 134 -2.02 6.10 1.06
N PRO A 135 -1.94 6.86 -0.06
CA PRO A 135 -2.35 6.36 -1.37
C PRO A 135 -1.51 5.16 -1.81
N PRO A 136 -2.00 4.35 -2.78
CA PRO A 136 -1.20 3.30 -3.41
C PRO A 136 -0.08 3.86 -4.31
N SER A 137 -0.10 5.15 -4.64
CA SER A 137 0.96 5.80 -5.40
C SER A 137 2.18 6.07 -4.52
N ILE A 138 3.36 5.96 -5.13
CA ILE A 138 4.61 6.43 -4.52
C ILE A 138 4.91 7.79 -5.15
N GLY A 139 4.39 8.83 -4.51
CA GLY A 139 4.53 10.21 -4.93
C GLY A 139 4.65 11.17 -3.75
N LEU A 140 4.38 12.44 -4.00
CA LEU A 140 4.60 13.55 -3.06
C LEU A 140 3.78 13.39 -1.76
N LEU A 141 2.57 12.83 -1.85
CA LEU A 141 1.73 12.58 -0.67
C LEU A 141 2.36 11.52 0.25
N THR A 142 2.87 10.44 -0.34
CA THR A 142 3.60 9.41 0.40
C THR A 142 4.89 9.96 1.00
N TYR A 143 5.61 10.86 0.32
CA TYR A 143 6.78 11.54 0.92
C TYR A 143 6.42 12.40 2.13
N ASN A 144 5.32 13.17 2.05
CA ASN A 144 4.80 13.94 3.18
C ASN A 144 4.47 13.04 4.37
N ALA A 145 3.83 11.90 4.13
CA ALA A 145 3.53 10.93 5.18
C ALA A 145 4.81 10.37 5.83
N LEU A 146 5.81 10.00 5.02
CA LEU A 146 7.07 9.47 5.52
C LEU A 146 7.88 10.48 6.33
N ARG A 147 7.85 11.77 5.94
CA ARG A 147 8.47 12.86 6.72
C ARG A 147 7.74 13.18 8.01
N ALA A 148 6.41 13.02 8.02
CA ALA A 148 5.59 13.30 9.19
C ALA A 148 5.55 12.15 10.21
N ALA A 149 5.90 10.92 9.79
CA ALA A 149 5.76 9.72 10.60
C ALA A 149 7.00 9.38 11.43
N ASP A 150 6.77 8.95 12.67
CA ASP A 150 7.78 8.36 13.56
C ASP A 150 8.07 6.90 13.20
N GLU A 151 7.09 6.18 12.64
CA GLU A 151 7.19 4.79 12.22
C GLU A 151 6.33 4.51 10.99
N VAL A 152 6.73 3.55 10.16
CA VAL A 152 5.97 3.10 8.99
C VAL A 152 5.42 1.71 9.21
N LEU A 153 4.12 1.54 9.02
CA LEU A 153 3.46 0.23 8.99
C LEU A 153 3.19 -0.15 7.54
N ILE A 154 3.59 -1.36 7.13
CA ILE A 154 3.47 -1.84 5.76
C ILE A 154 2.57 -3.08 5.76
N PRO A 155 1.27 -2.95 5.46
CA PRO A 155 0.37 -4.08 5.30
C PRO A 155 0.82 -4.99 4.15
N VAL A 156 0.98 -6.28 4.37
CA VAL A 156 1.39 -7.26 3.34
C VAL A 156 0.49 -8.49 3.39
N GLU A 157 -0.10 -8.85 2.26
CA GLU A 157 -0.87 -10.09 2.13
C GLU A 157 0.05 -11.31 2.05
N THR A 158 -0.44 -12.52 2.37
CA THR A 158 0.27 -13.80 2.14
C THR A 158 -0.18 -14.52 0.87
N GLY A 159 -0.35 -13.78 -0.24
CA GLY A 159 -0.64 -14.34 -1.56
C GLY A 159 0.62 -14.77 -2.34
N PHE A 160 0.47 -15.47 -3.45
CA PHE A 160 1.60 -15.97 -4.28
C PHE A 160 2.67 -14.91 -4.60
N PHE A 161 2.25 -13.66 -4.84
CA PHE A 161 3.16 -12.54 -5.15
C PHE A 161 3.67 -11.76 -3.92
N ALA A 162 3.31 -12.19 -2.71
CA ALA A 162 3.59 -11.49 -1.46
C ALA A 162 5.07 -11.30 -1.17
N LEU A 163 5.87 -12.35 -1.31
CA LEU A 163 7.28 -12.31 -0.87
C LEU A 163 8.15 -11.44 -1.77
N HIS A 164 7.93 -11.52 -3.09
CA HIS A 164 8.56 -10.62 -4.04
C HIS A 164 8.05 -9.18 -3.87
N GLY A 165 6.75 -9.01 -3.61
CA GLY A 165 6.13 -7.72 -3.31
C GLY A 165 6.72 -7.06 -2.07
N ALA A 166 6.78 -7.75 -0.94
CA ALA A 166 7.30 -7.25 0.33
C ALA A 166 8.78 -6.84 0.24
N GLY A 167 9.62 -7.66 -0.41
CA GLY A 167 11.02 -7.32 -0.64
C GLY A 167 11.20 -6.04 -1.47
N ARG A 168 10.45 -5.91 -2.57
CA ARG A 168 10.48 -4.71 -3.42
C ARG A 168 9.93 -3.50 -2.67
N GLN A 169 8.82 -3.64 -1.95
CA GLN A 169 8.19 -2.57 -1.17
C GLN A 169 9.13 -2.03 -0.10
N VAL A 170 9.82 -2.90 0.65
CA VAL A 170 10.83 -2.48 1.64
C VAL A 170 11.98 -1.73 0.99
N GLN A 171 12.50 -2.20 -0.15
CA GLN A 171 13.56 -1.51 -0.88
C GLN A 171 13.12 -0.13 -1.37
N THR A 172 11.90 -0.05 -1.91
CA THR A 172 11.32 1.21 -2.35
C THR A 172 11.13 2.16 -1.18
N LEU A 173 10.54 1.71 -0.07
CA LEU A 173 10.36 2.55 1.12
C LEU A 173 11.68 3.04 1.70
N ARG A 174 12.72 2.21 1.73
CA ARG A 174 14.07 2.67 2.12
C ARG A 174 14.62 3.72 1.17
N ALA A 175 14.44 3.55 -0.13
CA ALA A 175 14.86 4.54 -1.12
C ALA A 175 14.07 5.86 -0.96
N LEU A 176 12.78 5.77 -0.63
CA LEU A 176 11.92 6.94 -0.39
C LEU A 176 12.28 7.65 0.91
N ALA A 177 12.39 6.92 2.03
CA ALA A 177 12.77 7.45 3.33
C ALA A 177 14.13 8.15 3.24
N LYS A 178 15.11 7.51 2.59
CA LYS A 178 16.43 8.11 2.32
C LYS A 178 16.33 9.40 1.51
N ARG A 179 15.48 9.45 0.47
CA ARG A 179 15.24 10.68 -0.32
C ARG A 179 14.50 11.75 0.46
N ALA A 180 13.59 11.36 1.34
CA ALA A 180 12.94 12.23 2.32
C ALA A 180 13.89 12.63 3.46
N GLY A 181 15.14 12.18 3.50
CA GLY A 181 16.07 12.53 4.58
C GLY A 181 15.68 11.96 5.94
N SER A 182 14.86 10.90 5.96
CA SER A 182 14.44 10.20 7.18
C SER A 182 14.90 8.74 7.15
N ASP A 183 15.31 8.20 8.31
CA ASP A 183 15.54 6.76 8.50
C ASP A 183 14.38 6.16 9.30
N THR A 184 13.14 6.48 8.91
CA THR A 184 11.94 6.11 9.66
C THR A 184 11.88 4.58 9.83
N PRO A 185 11.81 4.06 11.07
CA PRO A 185 11.67 2.64 11.32
C PRO A 185 10.41 2.09 10.66
N PHE A 186 10.43 0.82 10.27
CA PHE A 186 9.27 0.20 9.62
C PHE A 186 8.97 -1.18 10.17
N ARG A 187 7.68 -1.53 10.11
CA ARG A 187 7.13 -2.84 10.48
C ARG A 187 6.25 -3.40 9.36
N LEU A 188 6.40 -4.67 9.06
CA LEU A 188 5.53 -5.42 8.15
C LEU A 188 4.34 -5.95 8.95
N LEU A 189 3.13 -5.55 8.59
CA LEU A 189 1.90 -6.12 9.15
C LEU A 189 1.35 -7.14 8.18
N VAL A 190 1.27 -8.41 8.57
CA VAL A 190 0.64 -9.40 7.70
C VAL A 190 -0.86 -9.25 7.78
N THR A 191 -1.52 -9.09 6.62
CA THR A 191 -2.96 -8.85 6.51
C THR A 191 -3.64 -9.89 5.63
N MET A 192 -4.96 -10.05 5.83
CA MET A 192 -5.80 -10.97 5.06
C MET A 192 -5.23 -12.40 5.03
N HIS A 193 -4.64 -12.84 6.14
CA HIS A 193 -4.02 -14.15 6.24
C HIS A 193 -5.08 -15.24 6.41
N ASP A 194 -5.07 -16.22 5.51
CA ASP A 194 -5.86 -17.44 5.66
C ASP A 194 -4.99 -18.53 6.29
N GLU A 195 -5.28 -18.86 7.54
CA GLU A 195 -4.56 -19.88 8.31
C GLU A 195 -4.72 -21.30 7.72
N ASN A 196 -5.75 -21.52 6.89
CA ASN A 196 -5.96 -22.79 6.21
C ASN A 196 -5.13 -22.92 4.93
N SER A 197 -4.45 -21.84 4.51
CA SER A 197 -3.60 -21.83 3.33
C SER A 197 -2.20 -22.34 3.64
N SER A 198 -1.86 -23.54 3.17
CA SER A 198 -0.50 -24.08 3.31
C SER A 198 0.57 -23.14 2.72
N LEU A 199 0.31 -22.61 1.52
CA LEU A 199 1.18 -21.62 0.87
C LEU A 199 1.26 -20.33 1.70
N GLY A 200 0.12 -19.83 2.22
CA GLY A 200 0.08 -18.64 3.06
C GLY A 200 0.93 -18.79 4.32
N ASN A 201 0.86 -19.95 4.97
CA ASN A 201 1.64 -20.29 6.16
C ASN A 201 3.15 -20.39 5.86
N GLU A 202 3.52 -21.01 4.75
CA GLU A 202 4.92 -21.08 4.30
C GLU A 202 5.50 -19.68 4.00
N LEU A 203 4.71 -18.82 3.35
CA LEU A 203 5.09 -17.44 3.04
C LEU A 203 5.21 -16.59 4.30
N LEU A 204 4.29 -16.72 5.26
CA LEU A 204 4.38 -16.07 6.56
C LEU A 204 5.66 -16.48 7.30
N ALA A 205 5.98 -17.78 7.31
CA ALA A 205 7.18 -18.28 7.94
C ALA A 205 8.45 -17.73 7.26
N GLU A 206 8.46 -17.61 5.92
CA GLU A 206 9.57 -17.00 5.17
C GLU A 206 9.70 -15.50 5.44
N LEU A 207 8.59 -14.77 5.50
CA LEU A 207 8.59 -13.35 5.87
C LEU A 207 9.20 -13.16 7.26
N LYS A 208 8.78 -13.96 8.25
CA LYS A 208 9.35 -13.94 9.61
C LYS A 208 10.83 -14.30 9.62
N ARG A 209 11.27 -15.32 8.86
CA ARG A 209 12.70 -15.67 8.74
C ARG A 209 13.53 -14.54 8.13
N ARG A 210 13.05 -13.90 7.07
CA ARG A 210 13.80 -12.91 6.29
C ARG A 210 13.84 -11.53 6.94
N PHE A 211 12.72 -11.11 7.54
CA PHE A 211 12.56 -9.76 8.08
C PHE A 211 12.60 -9.71 9.61
N GLY A 212 12.55 -10.86 10.30
CA GLY A 212 12.78 -10.97 11.73
C GLY A 212 11.83 -10.10 12.55
N ASP A 213 12.42 -9.31 13.44
CA ASP A 213 11.74 -8.34 14.32
C ASP A 213 11.05 -7.19 13.58
N ARG A 214 11.33 -7.02 12.27
CA ARG A 214 10.58 -6.07 11.44
C ARG A 214 9.21 -6.58 11.04
N VAL A 215 8.87 -7.85 11.26
CA VAL A 215 7.48 -8.33 11.11
C VAL A 215 6.76 -8.07 12.42
N ALA A 216 5.59 -7.43 12.36
CA ALA A 216 4.74 -7.26 13.54
C ALA A 216 4.42 -8.63 14.14
N PRO A 217 4.38 -8.76 15.47
CA PRO A 217 4.08 -10.04 16.12
C PRO A 217 2.64 -10.50 15.86
N VAL A 218 1.76 -9.55 15.52
CA VAL A 218 0.35 -9.78 15.22
C VAL A 218 0.15 -9.98 13.72
N VAL A 219 -0.74 -10.93 13.38
CA VAL A 219 -1.18 -11.22 12.02
C VAL A 219 -2.67 -10.93 11.94
N VAL A 220 -3.09 -10.10 10.99
CA VAL A 220 -4.51 -9.85 10.74
C VAL A 220 -5.03 -10.93 9.79
N ARG A 221 -5.89 -11.79 10.32
CA ARG A 221 -6.51 -12.90 9.60
C ARG A 221 -7.60 -12.41 8.66
N LEU A 222 -7.95 -13.25 7.69
CA LEU A 222 -9.03 -13.00 6.76
C LEU A 222 -10.37 -13.05 7.50
N ASP A 223 -11.01 -11.89 7.70
CA ASP A 223 -12.36 -11.79 8.26
C ASP A 223 -13.25 -10.94 7.36
N ARG A 224 -14.38 -11.52 6.92
CA ARG A 224 -15.37 -10.84 6.06
C ARG A 224 -16.02 -9.66 6.76
N ARG A 225 -16.13 -9.71 8.10
CA ARG A 225 -16.76 -8.67 8.91
C ARG A 225 -16.03 -7.33 8.85
N LEU A 226 -14.75 -7.32 8.47
CA LEU A 226 -14.01 -6.08 8.23
C LEU A 226 -14.61 -5.27 7.08
N LYS A 227 -15.05 -5.95 6.01
CA LYS A 227 -15.71 -5.29 4.87
C LYS A 227 -17.11 -4.87 5.24
N ASP A 228 -17.86 -5.74 5.92
CA ASP A 228 -19.22 -5.43 6.37
C ASP A 228 -19.24 -4.23 7.32
N ALA A 229 -18.27 -4.14 8.25
CA ALA A 229 -18.10 -3.01 9.15
C ALA A 229 -17.85 -1.69 8.40
N ALA A 230 -16.94 -1.70 7.42
CA ALA A 230 -16.67 -0.52 6.59
C ALA A 230 -17.92 -0.08 5.79
N SER A 231 -18.70 -1.03 5.26
CA SER A 231 -19.97 -0.72 4.60
C SER A 231 -21.05 -0.16 5.55
N MET A 232 -20.91 -0.39 6.86
CA MET A 232 -21.74 0.18 7.91
C MET A 232 -21.15 1.47 8.50
N GLY A 233 -20.04 1.99 7.94
CA GLY A 233 -19.45 3.24 8.36
C GLY A 233 -18.85 3.23 9.76
N GLN A 234 -18.39 2.08 10.24
CA GLN A 234 -17.85 1.97 11.59
C GLN A 234 -16.68 0.99 11.69
N PRO A 235 -15.76 1.17 12.65
CA PRO A 235 -14.72 0.19 12.94
C PRO A 235 -15.28 -1.19 13.33
N VAL A 236 -14.53 -2.25 13.05
CA VAL A 236 -14.96 -3.64 13.31
C VAL A 236 -15.16 -3.92 14.80
N ILE A 237 -14.42 -3.23 15.68
CA ILE A 237 -14.57 -3.36 17.13
C ILE A 237 -15.94 -2.90 17.62
N GLU A 238 -16.66 -2.11 16.81
CA GLU A 238 -18.00 -1.64 17.11
C GLU A 238 -19.06 -2.46 16.37
N TYR A 239 -18.81 -2.78 15.09
CA TYR A 239 -19.73 -3.61 14.30
C TYR A 239 -19.81 -5.06 14.80
N ALA A 240 -18.66 -5.67 15.10
CA ALA A 240 -18.54 -7.07 15.46
C ALA A 240 -17.40 -7.27 16.48
N PRO A 241 -17.57 -6.86 17.75
CA PRO A 241 -16.53 -6.87 18.78
C PRO A 241 -15.95 -8.26 19.07
N ALA A 242 -16.75 -9.32 18.92
CA ALA A 242 -16.32 -10.70 19.13
C ALA A 242 -15.71 -11.36 17.86
N SER A 243 -15.50 -10.58 16.79
CA SER A 243 -14.93 -11.11 15.55
C SER A 243 -13.42 -11.33 15.64
N ILE A 244 -12.91 -12.19 14.76
CA ILE A 244 -11.47 -12.44 14.64
C ILE A 244 -10.76 -11.14 14.20
N GLY A 245 -11.34 -10.39 13.28
CA GLY A 245 -10.79 -9.10 12.86
C GLY A 245 -10.70 -8.10 14.03
N ALA A 246 -11.73 -8.03 14.88
CA ALA A 246 -11.71 -7.18 16.07
C ALA A 246 -10.64 -7.60 17.08
N GLN A 247 -10.47 -8.92 17.29
CA GLN A 247 -9.40 -9.44 18.13
C GLN A 247 -8.02 -9.08 17.56
N ASP A 248 -7.78 -9.33 16.28
CA ASP A 248 -6.47 -9.12 15.66
C ASP A 248 -6.07 -7.63 15.68
N TYR A 249 -7.03 -6.70 15.48
CA TYR A 249 -6.75 -5.26 15.64
C TYR A 249 -6.60 -4.82 17.09
N SER A 250 -7.27 -5.49 18.04
CA SER A 250 -7.06 -5.30 19.49
C SER A 250 -5.65 -5.69 19.91
N ASP A 251 -5.18 -6.85 19.44
CA ASP A 251 -3.81 -7.31 19.66
C ASP A 251 -2.80 -6.36 19.02
N LEU A 252 -3.08 -5.88 17.80
CA LEU A 252 -2.22 -4.91 17.12
C LEU A 252 -2.14 -3.59 17.89
N ALA A 253 -3.25 -3.09 18.41
CA ALA A 253 -3.29 -1.88 19.23
C ALA A 253 -2.57 -2.07 20.56
N ALA A 254 -2.72 -3.22 21.22
CA ALA A 254 -1.99 -3.54 22.44
C ALA A 254 -0.48 -3.53 22.21
N TRP A 255 -0.01 -4.20 21.15
CA TRP A 255 1.39 -4.16 20.74
C TRP A 255 1.85 -2.75 20.38
N PHE A 256 1.04 -1.99 19.65
CA PHE A 256 1.31 -0.59 19.32
C PHE A 256 1.55 0.22 20.60
N LEU A 257 0.73 0.05 21.64
CA LEU A 257 0.87 0.75 22.91
C LEU A 257 1.96 0.17 23.84
N GLY A 258 2.66 -0.89 23.43
CA GLY A 258 3.63 -1.58 24.29
C GLY A 258 2.97 -2.33 25.46
N ARG A 259 1.67 -2.61 25.37
CA ARG A 259 0.92 -3.40 26.35
C ARG A 259 1.12 -4.90 26.04
N PRO A 260 1.01 -5.78 27.05
CA PRO A 260 1.06 -7.22 26.80
C PRO A 260 -0.09 -7.64 25.87
N LEU A 261 0.18 -8.59 24.98
CA LEU A 261 -0.81 -9.21 24.10
C LEU A 261 -1.71 -10.12 24.95
N ILE A 262 -2.65 -9.53 25.66
CA ILE A 262 -3.65 -10.24 26.46
C ILE A 262 -5.00 -9.73 25.98
N ALA A 263 -5.97 -10.63 25.87
CA ALA A 263 -7.38 -10.30 25.70
C ALA A 263 -7.91 -9.63 26.97
N GLU A 264 -7.47 -8.41 27.27
CA GLU A 264 -8.24 -7.55 28.15
C GLU A 264 -9.47 -7.12 27.36
N GLU A 265 -10.66 -7.47 27.86
CA GLU A 265 -11.90 -6.95 27.31
C GLU A 265 -11.82 -5.41 27.37
N PRO A 266 -11.89 -4.71 26.22
CA PRO A 266 -11.93 -3.26 26.25
C PRO A 266 -13.09 -2.80 27.14
N PRO A 267 -12.92 -1.72 27.92
CA PRO A 267 -13.93 -1.27 28.87
C PRO A 267 -15.30 -1.17 28.21
N ALA A 268 -16.35 -1.64 28.86
CA ALA A 268 -17.72 -1.59 28.33
C ALA A 268 -18.07 -0.20 27.76
N TYR A 269 -18.74 -0.19 26.62
CA TYR A 269 -19.13 1.05 25.93
C TYR A 269 -20.09 1.84 26.82
N SER A 270 -19.85 3.14 27.01
CA SER A 270 -20.94 4.05 27.34
C SER A 270 -21.64 4.37 26.02
N ASP A 271 -22.96 4.21 25.97
CA ASP A 271 -23.84 4.46 24.80
C ASP A 271 -23.72 5.88 24.22
N ASP A 272 -22.57 6.25 23.65
CA ASP A 272 -22.46 7.39 22.76
C ASP A 272 -22.91 6.91 21.37
N GLU A 273 -23.95 7.50 20.78
CA GLU A 273 -24.31 7.19 19.40
C GLU A 273 -23.15 7.50 18.44
N PRO A 274 -23.14 6.93 17.22
CA PRO A 274 -22.35 7.45 16.12
C PRO A 274 -22.52 8.97 15.99
N VAL A 275 -21.50 9.74 16.35
CA VAL A 275 -21.54 11.20 16.24
C VAL A 275 -20.70 11.64 15.05
N THR A 276 -21.01 11.17 13.85
CA THR A 276 -20.35 11.63 12.60
C THR A 276 -20.82 13.05 12.29
N ARG A 277 -20.05 14.03 12.73
CA ARG A 277 -20.34 15.46 12.49
C ARG A 277 -19.06 16.27 12.42
N PRO A 278 -19.08 17.44 11.76
CA PRO A 278 -18.01 18.42 11.89
C PRO A 278 -17.80 18.77 13.36
N MET A 279 -16.54 19.00 13.73
CA MET A 279 -16.24 19.40 15.08
C MET A 279 -16.95 20.71 15.45
N PRO A 280 -17.65 20.79 16.61
CA PRO A 280 -18.29 22.03 17.02
C PRO A 280 -17.26 23.14 17.22
N LEU A 281 -17.49 24.29 16.59
CA LEU A 281 -16.69 25.50 16.73
C LEU A 281 -16.66 25.91 18.21
N GLY A 282 -15.49 25.82 18.85
CA GLY A 282 -15.33 26.14 20.27
C GLY A 282 -13.89 26.54 20.61
N PRO A 283 -13.68 27.39 21.64
CA PRO A 283 -12.38 27.97 21.91
C PRO A 283 -11.38 26.92 22.40
N ALA A 284 -10.13 27.06 21.97
CA ALA A 284 -9.00 26.22 22.37
C ALA A 284 -8.90 26.12 23.91
N ARG A 285 -8.87 24.90 24.45
CA ARG A 285 -8.72 24.65 25.90
C ARG A 285 -7.24 24.52 26.28
N PRO A 286 -6.85 24.89 27.52
CA PRO A 286 -5.46 24.94 27.93
C PRO A 286 -4.85 23.53 28.05
N THR A 287 -3.61 23.42 27.61
CA THR A 287 -2.74 22.24 27.68
C THR A 287 -2.35 21.92 29.13
N ALA A 288 -2.52 20.66 29.54
CA ALA A 288 -2.02 20.14 30.81
C ALA A 288 -0.77 19.27 30.57
N ALA A 289 0.29 19.54 31.33
CA ALA A 289 1.60 18.89 31.20
C ALA A 289 1.59 17.40 31.62
N PRO A 290 2.36 16.52 30.95
CA PRO A 290 2.39 15.10 31.29
C PRO A 290 3.39 14.80 32.42
N THR A 291 2.93 14.11 33.45
CA THR A 291 3.75 13.48 34.50
C THR A 291 4.30 12.12 34.02
N ARG A 292 5.61 11.91 34.15
CA ARG A 292 6.29 10.63 33.86
C ARG A 292 6.29 9.70 35.09
N PRO A 293 6.00 8.39 34.97
CA PRO A 293 6.33 7.41 36.02
C PRO A 293 7.75 6.85 35.82
N GLY A 294 8.45 6.64 36.95
CA GLY A 294 9.83 6.18 37.04
C GLY A 294 10.04 4.68 36.79
N SER A 295 11.30 4.34 36.52
CA SER A 295 11.83 3.02 36.22
C SER A 295 12.04 2.14 37.47
N ALA A 296 11.67 0.85 37.36
CA ALA A 296 12.11 -0.22 38.26
C ALA A 296 12.67 -1.39 37.42
N PRO A 297 13.63 -2.18 37.96
CA PRO A 297 14.49 -3.06 37.15
C PRO A 297 13.83 -4.40 36.79
N ILE A 298 14.18 -4.89 35.59
CA ILE A 298 13.75 -6.17 35.01
C ILE A 298 14.60 -7.32 35.58
N ALA A 299 13.96 -8.36 36.09
CA ALA A 299 14.59 -9.62 36.48
C ALA A 299 14.77 -10.54 35.26
N VAL A 300 15.97 -11.11 35.12
CA VAL A 300 16.35 -12.07 34.09
C VAL A 300 15.81 -13.46 34.45
N LEU A 301 15.08 -14.10 33.54
CA LEU A 301 14.69 -15.51 33.63
C LEU A 301 15.38 -16.31 32.52
N GLU A 302 16.03 -17.40 32.93
CA GLU A 302 16.74 -18.36 32.06
C GLU A 302 15.78 -19.23 31.24
N PRO A 303 16.21 -19.73 30.06
CA PRO A 303 15.36 -20.53 29.17
C PRO A 303 15.24 -22.00 29.62
N PRO A 304 14.10 -22.68 29.34
CA PRO A 304 13.97 -24.11 29.62
C PRO A 304 14.66 -24.99 28.55
N ALA A 305 15.08 -26.18 28.98
CA ALA A 305 15.82 -27.18 28.22
C ALA A 305 15.00 -27.82 27.07
N PRO A 306 15.67 -28.33 26.01
CA PRO A 306 15.01 -28.85 24.81
C PRO A 306 14.39 -30.24 25.04
N ALA A 307 13.20 -30.45 24.47
CA ALA A 307 12.54 -31.75 24.40
C ALA A 307 13.10 -32.63 23.26
N ALA A 308 13.15 -33.94 23.51
CA ALA A 308 13.73 -34.97 22.64
C ALA A 308 12.89 -35.24 21.36
N PRO A 309 13.51 -35.76 20.28
CA PRO A 309 12.86 -35.92 18.98
C PRO A 309 11.98 -37.17 18.90
N ALA A 310 10.80 -37.03 18.30
CA ALA A 310 9.91 -38.13 17.96
C ALA A 310 10.27 -38.77 16.60
N GLU A 311 10.15 -40.09 16.52
CA GLU A 311 10.50 -40.94 15.37
C GLU A 311 9.61 -40.73 14.12
N PRO A 312 10.14 -41.02 12.91
CA PRO A 312 9.48 -40.70 11.64
C PRO A 312 8.37 -41.73 11.28
N ARG A 313 7.16 -41.24 11.02
CA ARG A 313 6.09 -42.02 10.37
C ARG A 313 6.19 -41.94 8.84
N GLN A 314 5.98 -43.08 8.20
CA GLN A 314 6.10 -43.33 6.75
C GLN A 314 5.18 -42.41 5.92
N ALA A 315 5.70 -41.95 4.78
CA ALA A 315 5.12 -40.93 3.91
C ALA A 315 4.10 -41.47 2.90
N ASP A 316 3.00 -40.74 2.73
CA ASP A 316 1.97 -40.96 1.71
C ASP A 316 2.41 -40.45 0.31
N PRO A 317 1.98 -41.09 -0.80
CA PRO A 317 2.46 -40.81 -2.16
C PRO A 317 2.02 -39.46 -2.78
N ILE A 318 1.28 -38.62 -2.05
CA ILE A 318 0.83 -37.28 -2.49
C ILE A 318 1.85 -36.19 -2.11
N MET A 319 2.78 -36.46 -1.18
CA MET A 319 3.82 -35.53 -0.71
C MET A 319 4.89 -35.19 -1.76
N THR A 320 4.99 -35.94 -2.85
CA THR A 320 6.10 -35.82 -3.81
C THR A 320 6.02 -34.54 -4.64
N ARG A 321 4.81 -34.02 -4.94
CA ARG A 321 4.65 -32.85 -5.83
C ARG A 321 4.92 -31.51 -5.11
N ALA A 322 4.53 -31.39 -3.85
CA ALA A 322 4.81 -30.20 -3.01
C ALA A 322 6.30 -30.13 -2.63
N ALA A 323 6.92 -31.26 -2.29
CA ALA A 323 8.36 -31.35 -2.09
C ALA A 323 9.15 -31.01 -3.37
N GLU A 324 8.66 -31.45 -4.54
CA GLU A 324 9.26 -31.12 -5.84
C GLU A 324 9.11 -29.62 -6.20
N LEU A 325 7.97 -29.00 -5.88
CA LEU A 325 7.74 -27.55 -6.04
C LEU A 325 8.59 -26.70 -5.08
N ALA A 326 8.73 -27.12 -3.82
CA ALA A 326 9.62 -26.47 -2.85
C ALA A 326 11.09 -26.63 -3.24
N LEU A 327 11.48 -27.79 -3.80
CA LEU A 327 12.81 -28.02 -4.35
C LEU A 327 13.06 -27.16 -5.59
N ARG A 328 12.07 -26.99 -6.48
CA ARG A 328 12.15 -26.08 -7.64
C ARG A 328 12.27 -24.62 -7.22
N ALA A 329 11.51 -24.17 -6.21
CA ALA A 329 11.62 -22.84 -5.62
C ALA A 329 13.03 -22.61 -5.03
N ARG A 330 13.56 -23.56 -4.27
CA ARG A 330 14.94 -23.53 -3.73
C ARG A 330 16.01 -23.54 -4.83
N THR A 331 15.78 -24.25 -5.92
CA THR A 331 16.70 -24.34 -7.07
C THR A 331 16.71 -23.05 -7.90
N LEU A 332 15.55 -22.39 -8.04
CA LEU A 332 15.44 -21.05 -8.65
C LEU A 332 16.13 -19.98 -7.79
N LEU A 333 16.03 -20.08 -6.47
CA LEU A 333 16.72 -19.18 -5.53
C LEU A 333 18.26 -19.31 -5.60
N ARG A 334 18.79 -20.54 -5.67
CA ARG A 334 20.24 -20.76 -5.87
C ARG A 334 20.74 -20.27 -7.22
N LYS A 335 19.93 -20.37 -8.29
CA LYS A 335 20.26 -19.79 -9.60
C LYS A 335 20.23 -18.26 -9.57
N GLY A 336 19.36 -17.66 -8.76
CA GLY A 336 19.33 -16.22 -8.49
C GLY A 336 20.58 -15.71 -7.76
N GLU A 337 21.08 -16.46 -6.77
CA GLU A 337 22.35 -16.13 -6.09
C GLU A 337 23.56 -16.29 -7.02
N ALA A 338 23.60 -17.32 -7.86
CA ALA A 338 24.65 -17.49 -8.87
C ALA A 338 24.62 -16.40 -9.97
N LEU A 339 23.42 -15.87 -10.29
CA LEU A 339 23.26 -14.73 -11.18
C LEU A 339 23.69 -13.41 -10.50
N GLN A 340 23.39 -13.23 -9.21
CA GLN A 340 23.87 -12.08 -8.42
C GLN A 340 25.39 -12.07 -8.23
N GLU A 341 26.02 -13.24 -8.09
CA GLU A 341 27.47 -13.36 -8.00
C GLU A 341 28.16 -13.12 -9.36
N ARG A 342 27.53 -13.51 -10.48
CA ARG A 342 28.00 -13.15 -11.84
C ARG A 342 27.82 -11.66 -12.16
N LEU A 343 26.71 -11.06 -11.74
CA LEU A 343 26.43 -9.62 -11.93
C LEU A 343 27.36 -8.71 -11.11
N ARG A 344 27.94 -9.20 -10.01
CA ARG A 344 28.94 -8.47 -9.23
C ARG A 344 30.33 -8.41 -9.87
N ARG A 345 30.64 -9.28 -10.84
CA ARG A 345 32.00 -9.43 -11.38
C ARG A 345 32.26 -8.72 -12.70
N ASP A 346 31.24 -8.14 -13.35
CA ASP A 346 31.42 -7.52 -14.67
C ASP A 346 30.61 -6.21 -14.81
N PRO A 347 31.25 -5.03 -14.60
CA PRO A 347 30.58 -3.73 -14.60
C PRO A 347 29.99 -3.31 -15.96
N ASP A 348 30.35 -3.98 -17.06
CA ASP A 348 29.91 -3.60 -18.41
C ASP A 348 28.58 -4.25 -18.85
N VAL A 349 27.99 -5.14 -18.04
CA VAL A 349 26.66 -5.74 -18.31
C VAL A 349 25.51 -4.86 -17.78
N ALA A 350 25.81 -3.81 -17.00
CA ALA A 350 24.82 -2.88 -16.44
C ALA A 350 24.15 -1.93 -17.46
N ARG A 351 24.53 -1.99 -18.75
CA ARG A 351 24.03 -1.07 -19.79
C ARG A 351 22.96 -1.61 -20.74
N VAL A 352 22.45 -2.84 -20.59
CA VAL A 352 21.48 -3.42 -21.56
C VAL A 352 20.13 -3.86 -20.96
N THR A 353 19.81 -3.56 -19.69
CA THR A 353 18.48 -3.92 -19.12
C THR A 353 17.82 -2.80 -18.33
N ALA A 354 17.69 -1.63 -18.95
CA ALA A 354 16.85 -0.55 -18.44
C ALA A 354 15.67 -0.31 -19.40
N GLY A 355 14.56 -1.01 -19.15
CA GLY A 355 13.25 -0.72 -19.73
C GLY A 355 12.16 -1.20 -18.76
N PRO A 356 11.01 -0.50 -18.65
CA PRO A 356 9.93 -0.91 -17.75
C PRO A 356 9.41 -2.28 -18.15
N VAL A 357 9.30 -3.19 -17.17
CA VAL A 357 8.62 -4.49 -17.37
C VAL A 357 7.12 -4.21 -17.39
N GLY A 358 6.59 -3.93 -18.58
CA GLY A 358 5.16 -3.74 -18.83
C GLY A 358 4.88 -2.53 -19.72
N GLY A 359 3.98 -2.71 -20.68
CA GLY A 359 3.53 -1.71 -21.64
C GLY A 359 4.12 -1.90 -23.06
N PRO A 360 3.46 -1.32 -24.08
CA PRO A 360 3.93 -1.33 -25.47
C PRO A 360 5.19 -0.47 -25.62
N GLU A 361 6.18 -0.98 -26.35
CA GLU A 361 7.44 -0.31 -26.66
C GLU A 361 7.58 -0.14 -28.17
N GLU A 362 7.79 1.08 -28.65
CA GLU A 362 8.11 1.31 -30.07
C GLU A 362 9.51 0.78 -30.40
N THR A 363 9.62 -0.01 -31.47
CA THR A 363 10.88 -0.58 -31.98
C THR A 363 10.97 -0.36 -33.48
N ASP A 364 12.16 -0.52 -34.06
CA ASP A 364 12.37 -0.40 -35.52
C ASP A 364 11.50 -1.36 -36.35
N ALA A 365 11.03 -2.46 -35.75
CA ALA A 365 10.19 -3.47 -36.39
C ALA A 365 8.67 -3.24 -36.20
N GLY A 366 8.28 -2.23 -35.41
CA GLY A 366 6.90 -1.97 -34.98
C GLY A 366 6.77 -1.85 -33.45
N VAL A 367 5.56 -1.96 -32.93
CA VAL A 367 5.31 -1.86 -31.50
C VAL A 367 5.39 -3.24 -30.86
N ARG A 368 6.32 -3.40 -29.92
CA ARG A 368 6.48 -4.61 -29.13
C ARG A 368 5.58 -4.57 -27.91
N PHE A 369 4.68 -5.55 -27.81
CA PHE A 369 3.88 -5.80 -26.62
C PHE A 369 4.54 -6.89 -25.78
N ARG A 370 4.52 -6.70 -24.45
CA ARG A 370 5.06 -7.67 -23.49
C ARG A 370 4.12 -7.82 -22.31
N HIS A 371 3.84 -9.06 -21.93
CA HIS A 371 3.01 -9.35 -20.77
C HIS A 371 3.57 -10.52 -19.97
N ALA A 372 3.61 -10.38 -18.64
CA ALA A 372 4.03 -11.44 -17.75
C ALA A 372 2.85 -12.38 -17.46
N ALA A 373 2.92 -13.61 -17.98
CA ALA A 373 1.96 -14.68 -17.71
C ALA A 373 2.67 -16.04 -17.71
N GLY A 374 2.02 -17.06 -17.14
CA GLY A 374 2.58 -18.40 -17.09
C GLY A 374 2.81 -19.01 -18.49
N PRO A 375 3.74 -19.96 -18.64
CA PRO A 375 4.07 -20.59 -19.93
C PRO A 375 2.91 -21.37 -20.54
N ALA A 376 1.94 -21.79 -19.74
CA ALA A 376 0.75 -22.52 -20.17
C ALA A 376 -0.46 -21.62 -20.46
N GLN A 377 -0.35 -20.31 -20.17
CA GLN A 377 -1.41 -19.37 -20.42
C GLN A 377 -1.35 -18.89 -21.87
N THR A 378 -2.51 -18.62 -22.44
CA THR A 378 -2.63 -17.98 -23.74
C THR A 378 -2.70 -16.48 -23.53
N VAL A 379 -1.88 -15.72 -24.26
CA VAL A 379 -1.86 -14.27 -24.20
C VAL A 379 -1.94 -13.72 -25.62
N ALA A 380 -2.82 -12.75 -25.82
CA ALA A 380 -2.95 -12.03 -27.08
C ALA A 380 -3.16 -10.53 -26.83
N VAL A 381 -2.85 -9.74 -27.84
CA VAL A 381 -3.22 -8.33 -27.93
C VAL A 381 -4.29 -8.13 -29.00
N ALA A 382 -5.34 -7.37 -28.70
CA ALA A 382 -6.41 -7.05 -29.63
C ALA A 382 -6.75 -5.56 -29.56
N GLY A 383 -6.77 -4.89 -30.70
CA GLY A 383 -7.03 -3.45 -30.77
C GLY A 383 -7.32 -2.99 -32.20
N ASP A 384 -7.38 -1.67 -32.39
CA ASP A 384 -7.76 -1.06 -33.67
C ASP A 384 -6.88 -1.53 -34.84
N PHE A 385 -5.61 -1.82 -34.57
CA PHE A 385 -4.61 -2.21 -35.57
C PHE A 385 -4.74 -3.65 -36.06
N ASN A 386 -5.52 -4.51 -35.39
CA ASN A 386 -5.76 -5.89 -35.81
C ASN A 386 -7.26 -6.26 -35.81
N GLY A 387 -8.14 -5.26 -35.89
CA GLY A 387 -9.58 -5.45 -35.94
C GLY A 387 -10.15 -6.10 -34.68
N TRP A 388 -9.54 -5.85 -33.52
CA TRP A 388 -9.93 -6.45 -32.24
C TRP A 388 -9.92 -8.00 -32.25
N SER A 389 -9.01 -8.62 -33.04
CA SER A 389 -8.87 -10.08 -33.13
C SER A 389 -7.73 -10.60 -32.22
N PRO A 390 -8.03 -11.38 -31.17
CA PRO A 390 -6.99 -12.00 -30.34
C PRO A 390 -6.13 -13.02 -31.11
N GLU A 391 -6.71 -13.68 -32.10
CA GLU A 391 -5.99 -14.63 -32.96
C GLU A 391 -4.91 -13.93 -33.79
N ALA A 392 -5.21 -12.73 -34.30
CA ALA A 392 -4.29 -11.92 -35.07
C ALA A 392 -3.17 -11.27 -34.23
N GLY A 393 -3.31 -11.24 -32.90
CA GLY A 393 -2.32 -10.68 -31.97
C GLY A 393 -1.80 -11.66 -30.93
N ALA A 394 -1.80 -12.97 -31.23
CA ALA A 394 -1.28 -14.00 -30.34
C ALA A 394 0.20 -13.74 -29.98
N MET A 395 0.50 -13.78 -28.68
CA MET A 395 1.83 -13.54 -28.13
C MET A 395 2.57 -14.85 -27.88
N ARG A 396 3.89 -14.84 -28.05
CA ARG A 396 4.73 -16.03 -27.85
C ARG A 396 5.45 -15.95 -26.53
N TYR A 397 5.38 -17.02 -25.75
CA TYR A 397 6.13 -17.15 -24.52
C TYR A 397 7.63 -17.29 -24.80
N ASN A 398 8.43 -16.39 -24.24
CA ASN A 398 9.88 -16.43 -24.26
C ASN A 398 10.40 -16.99 -22.93
N PRO A 399 10.95 -18.22 -22.90
CA PRO A 399 11.38 -18.87 -21.66
C PRO A 399 12.59 -18.21 -21.00
N THR A 400 13.34 -17.38 -21.75
CA THR A 400 14.52 -16.66 -21.24
C THR A 400 14.12 -15.38 -20.51
N SER A 401 13.15 -14.63 -21.03
CA SER A 401 12.64 -13.41 -20.40
C SER A 401 11.47 -13.66 -19.45
N GLY A 402 10.78 -14.80 -19.56
CA GLY A 402 9.58 -15.13 -18.80
C GLY A 402 8.34 -14.33 -19.23
N LEU A 403 8.38 -13.75 -20.43
CA LEU A 403 7.32 -12.86 -20.95
C LEU A 403 6.66 -13.48 -22.17
N HIS A 404 5.37 -13.22 -22.33
CA HIS A 404 4.71 -13.33 -23.62
C HIS A 404 4.98 -12.07 -24.42
N GLU A 405 5.44 -12.22 -25.66
CA GLU A 405 5.85 -11.10 -26.51
C GLU A 405 5.26 -11.22 -27.92
N CYS A 406 4.87 -10.08 -28.51
CA CYS A 406 4.62 -9.96 -29.94
C CYS A 406 5.06 -8.59 -30.44
N VAL A 407 5.30 -8.46 -31.73
CA VAL A 407 5.54 -7.17 -32.39
C VAL A 407 4.44 -6.96 -33.42
N ALA A 408 3.66 -5.89 -33.26
CA ALA A 408 2.61 -5.51 -34.20
C ALA A 408 3.05 -4.28 -35.00
N ARG A 409 2.76 -4.28 -36.31
CA ARG A 409 2.95 -3.10 -37.15
C ARG A 409 1.74 -2.19 -37.01
N ILE A 410 1.92 -1.09 -36.30
CA ILE A 410 0.85 -0.12 -36.03
C ILE A 410 1.23 1.19 -36.73
N PRO A 411 0.36 1.74 -37.59
CA PRO A 411 0.59 3.05 -38.20
C PRO A 411 0.71 4.16 -37.15
N PRO A 412 1.43 5.27 -37.44
CA PRO A 412 1.47 6.42 -36.55
C PRO A 412 0.07 6.96 -36.25
N GLY A 413 -0.20 7.27 -34.99
CA GLY A 413 -1.51 7.73 -34.53
C GLY A 413 -1.92 7.15 -33.19
N ARG A 414 -3.11 7.55 -32.73
CA ARG A 414 -3.73 7.04 -31.50
C ARG A 414 -4.53 5.79 -31.83
N CYS A 415 -4.33 4.72 -31.06
CA CYS A 415 -5.11 3.48 -31.14
C CYS A 415 -5.47 2.98 -29.74
N GLU A 416 -6.57 2.25 -29.66
CA GLU A 416 -7.04 1.57 -28.47
C GLU A 416 -6.83 0.05 -28.60
N TYR A 417 -6.52 -0.60 -27.48
CA TYR A 417 -6.31 -2.04 -27.43
C TYR A 417 -6.56 -2.61 -26.03
N ARG A 418 -6.66 -3.94 -25.95
CA ARG A 418 -6.73 -4.73 -24.72
C ARG A 418 -5.85 -5.97 -24.84
N LEU A 419 -5.49 -6.53 -23.68
CA LEU A 419 -4.90 -7.86 -23.60
C LEU A 419 -6.01 -8.89 -23.39
N VAL A 420 -5.83 -10.06 -24.01
CA VAL A 420 -6.69 -11.22 -23.82
C VAL A 420 -5.84 -12.33 -23.25
N VAL A 421 -6.10 -12.69 -21.99
CA VAL A 421 -5.34 -13.72 -21.27
C VAL A 421 -6.31 -14.81 -20.87
N ASP A 422 -6.10 -16.02 -21.40
CA ASP A 422 -7.00 -17.18 -21.24
C ASP A 422 -8.47 -16.83 -21.59
N GLY A 423 -8.65 -16.06 -22.67
CA GLY A 423 -9.96 -15.59 -23.14
C GLY A 423 -10.56 -14.41 -22.37
N VAL A 424 -9.91 -13.96 -21.28
CA VAL A 424 -10.39 -12.83 -20.47
C VAL A 424 -9.78 -11.51 -20.94
N TRP A 425 -10.65 -10.61 -21.37
CA TRP A 425 -10.30 -9.27 -21.85
C TRP A 425 -9.99 -8.31 -20.70
N ARG A 426 -8.83 -7.66 -20.75
CA ARG A 426 -8.39 -6.72 -19.71
C ARG A 426 -7.57 -5.58 -20.30
N PRO A 427 -7.59 -4.38 -19.69
CA PRO A 427 -6.62 -3.34 -20.06
C PRO A 427 -5.20 -3.84 -19.77
N ASP A 428 -4.21 -3.35 -20.51
CA ASP A 428 -2.80 -3.62 -20.26
C ASP A 428 -2.37 -2.97 -18.94
N PRO A 429 -2.04 -3.75 -17.89
CA PRO A 429 -1.61 -3.20 -16.60
C PRO A 429 -0.27 -2.47 -16.68
N GLY A 430 0.51 -2.70 -17.74
CA GLY A 430 1.76 -1.99 -18.02
C GLY A 430 1.59 -0.67 -18.76
N ASN A 431 0.37 -0.33 -19.22
CA ASN A 431 0.10 0.92 -19.91
C ASN A 431 -0.81 1.84 -19.06
N PRO A 432 -0.27 2.94 -18.50
CA PRO A 432 -1.06 3.86 -17.67
C PRO A 432 -2.10 4.67 -18.48
N SER A 433 -1.94 4.77 -19.80
CA SER A 433 -2.85 5.49 -20.68
C SER A 433 -4.08 4.62 -20.99
N THR A 434 -5.27 5.09 -20.62
CA THR A 434 -6.54 4.37 -20.79
C THR A 434 -7.66 5.26 -21.32
N SER A 435 -8.71 4.63 -21.85
CA SER A 435 -9.93 5.25 -22.40
C SER A 435 -11.13 4.39 -22.03
N VAL A 436 -12.28 4.99 -21.73
CA VAL A 436 -13.53 4.26 -21.45
C VAL A 436 -14.28 4.07 -22.77
N ASN A 437 -14.56 2.82 -23.13
CA ASN A 437 -15.25 2.48 -24.36
C ASN A 437 -16.78 2.70 -24.24
N PRO A 438 -17.53 2.67 -25.35
CA PRO A 438 -18.99 2.88 -25.34
C PRO A 438 -19.79 1.88 -24.49
N HIS A 439 -19.17 0.76 -24.08
CA HIS A 439 -19.77 -0.26 -23.24
C HIS A 439 -19.42 -0.09 -21.74
N GLY A 440 -18.73 0.99 -21.37
CA GLY A 440 -18.35 1.30 -19.99
C GLY A 440 -17.11 0.54 -19.50
N GLU A 441 -16.40 -0.18 -20.38
CA GLU A 441 -15.18 -0.91 -20.04
C GLU A 441 -13.92 -0.13 -20.42
N THR A 442 -12.80 -0.43 -19.77
CA THR A 442 -11.54 0.29 -19.98
C THR A 442 -10.68 -0.35 -21.07
N ASN A 443 -10.33 0.44 -22.08
CA ASN A 443 -9.33 0.14 -23.10
C ASN A 443 -7.98 0.80 -22.73
N SER A 444 -6.87 0.20 -23.14
CA SER A 444 -5.55 0.83 -23.10
C SER A 444 -5.34 1.67 -24.35
N VAL A 445 -4.72 2.84 -24.19
CA VAL A 445 -4.46 3.80 -25.27
C VAL A 445 -2.99 3.80 -25.60
N LEU A 446 -2.67 3.63 -26.87
CA LEU A 446 -1.31 3.71 -27.41
C LEU A 446 -1.26 4.83 -28.45
N VAL A 447 -0.26 5.71 -28.34
CA VAL A 447 0.05 6.72 -29.35
C VAL A 447 1.38 6.34 -29.98
N VAL A 448 1.34 5.98 -31.26
CA VAL A 448 2.55 5.60 -32.02
C VAL A 448 3.13 6.83 -32.70
N THR A 449 4.37 7.16 -32.38
CA THR A 449 5.09 8.26 -33.02
C THR A 449 5.69 7.80 -34.37
N GLY A 450 5.41 8.54 -35.45
CA GLY A 450 6.03 8.26 -36.75
C GLY A 450 7.54 8.55 -36.73
N PRO A 451 8.31 8.06 -37.72
CA PRO A 451 9.75 8.33 -37.78
C PRO A 451 10.01 9.84 -37.76
N SER A 452 10.77 10.29 -36.75
CA SER A 452 11.19 11.68 -36.62
C SER A 452 12.06 12.04 -37.83
N ARG A 453 11.52 12.85 -38.76
CA ARG A 453 12.39 13.59 -39.68
C ARG A 453 13.18 14.58 -38.84
N ILE A 454 14.41 14.24 -38.52
CA ILE A 454 15.42 15.20 -38.09
C ILE A 454 15.55 16.19 -39.26
N MET A 455 14.96 17.37 -39.12
CA MET A 455 15.38 18.52 -39.90
C MET A 455 16.76 18.90 -39.36
N CYS A 456 17.81 18.51 -40.06
CA CYS A 456 19.11 19.13 -39.89
C CYS A 456 18.99 20.57 -40.39
N GLU A 457 18.81 21.52 -39.47
CA GLU A 457 19.32 22.87 -39.66
C GLU A 457 20.85 22.78 -39.58
N GLY A 458 21.49 22.96 -40.73
CA GLY A 458 22.91 23.17 -40.86
C GLY A 458 23.12 24.20 -41.96
N ALA A 459 23.65 25.35 -41.58
CA ALA A 459 24.06 26.43 -42.45
C ALA A 459 25.06 25.95 -43.53
N ASP A 460 24.77 26.27 -44.79
CA ASP A 460 25.52 27.27 -45.59
C ASP A 460 24.66 27.73 -46.78
#